data_AF-A0A437M9W9-F1
#
_entry.id   AF-A0A437M9W9-F1
#
_cell.length_a   1.000
_cell.length_b   1.000
_cell.length_c   1.000
_cell.angle_alpha   90.00
_cell.angle_beta   90.00
_cell.angle_gamma   90.00
#
_symmetry.space_group_name_H-M   'P 1'
#
loop_
_entity.id
_entity.type
_entity.pdbx_description
1 polymer ?
#
loop_
_entity_poly.entity_id
_entity_poly.type
_entity_poly.pdbx_seq_one_letter_code
_entity_poly.pdbx_strand_id
1 'polypeptide(L)'
;MTVSLSGLSTSLATLLGQSSGSSATDGVSALTYGATGKATSTTAATSSNGVTISATAKAKAADVADNAKDFATVGKETRATLDAAKKAGKSVDLSELSGRALSAMILDKSDQFSAGEQAAAKKELNQRMRDDVMSTIGGSASLTSLANYNQLLISDYDSMSVEEREARGWNAQTRSQAAAFVATATNTSTSSLFDLLNDDA
;
A
#
# COMPACT_ATOMS: atom_id res chain seq x y z
N MET A 1 34.58 13.57 0.72
CA MET A 1 33.86 12.57 -0.08
C MET A 1 32.45 13.08 -0.32
N THR A 2 32.19 13.61 -1.51
CA THR A 2 30.85 14.08 -1.92
C THR A 2 30.01 12.88 -2.28
N VAL A 3 29.10 12.46 -1.39
CA VAL A 3 28.17 11.37 -1.69
C VAL A 3 27.14 11.95 -2.68
N SER A 4 27.19 11.44 -3.91
CA SER A 4 26.33 11.90 -5.01
C SER A 4 24.86 11.53 -4.72
N LEU A 5 24.00 12.54 -4.60
CA LEU A 5 22.54 12.39 -4.43
C LEU A 5 21.85 11.64 -5.59
N SER A 6 22.56 11.40 -6.70
CA SER A 6 22.08 10.72 -7.91
C SER A 6 21.66 9.27 -7.69
N GLY A 7 22.12 8.62 -6.62
CA GLY A 7 21.73 7.24 -6.29
C GLY A 7 20.36 7.13 -5.62
N LEU A 8 19.88 8.18 -4.95
CA LEU A 8 18.66 8.14 -4.13
C LEU A 8 17.36 8.30 -4.96
N SER A 9 17.44 8.94 -6.12
CA SER A 9 16.29 9.08 -7.03
C SER A 9 15.92 7.75 -7.70
N THR A 10 16.90 6.85 -7.86
CA THR A 10 16.69 5.54 -8.49
C THR A 10 15.87 4.61 -7.59
N SER A 11 16.11 4.60 -6.28
CA SER A 11 15.39 3.75 -5.33
C SER A 11 13.91 4.13 -5.21
N LEU A 12 13.58 5.42 -5.24
CA LEU A 12 12.17 5.85 -5.25
C LEU A 12 11.51 5.54 -6.60
N ALA A 13 12.18 5.75 -7.73
CA ALA A 13 11.65 5.45 -9.06
C ALA A 13 11.48 3.93 -9.32
N THR A 14 12.35 3.08 -8.76
CA THR A 14 12.24 1.63 -8.82
C THR A 14 11.15 1.10 -7.88
N LEU A 15 10.97 1.71 -6.69
CA LEU A 15 9.89 1.37 -5.77
C LEU A 15 8.51 1.85 -6.28
N LEU A 16 8.48 2.97 -7.02
CA LEU A 16 7.27 3.49 -7.67
C LEU A 16 6.93 2.82 -9.00
N GLY A 17 7.77 1.88 -9.48
CA GLY A 17 7.48 1.00 -10.61
C GLY A 17 6.96 1.73 -11.85
N GLN A 18 7.85 1.97 -12.82
CA GLN A 18 7.47 2.27 -14.20
C GLN A 18 6.43 1.27 -14.69
N SER A 19 5.17 1.71 -14.81
CA SER A 19 4.18 1.09 -15.68
C SER A 19 3.80 2.14 -16.72
N SER A 20 4.36 1.96 -17.91
CA SER A 20 3.97 2.64 -19.14
C SER A 20 2.45 2.59 -19.35
N GLY A 21 1.85 3.77 -19.53
CA GLY A 21 0.63 3.98 -20.31
C GLY A 21 -0.66 3.34 -19.80
N SER A 22 -1.44 4.09 -19.03
CA SER A 22 -2.87 4.33 -19.30
C SER A 22 -3.45 5.24 -18.21
N SER A 23 -3.61 6.51 -18.53
CA SER A 23 -4.47 7.43 -17.78
C SER A 23 -5.92 6.95 -17.92
N ALA A 24 -6.54 6.51 -16.84
CA ALA A 24 -8.00 6.46 -16.72
C ALA A 24 -8.39 6.40 -15.24
N THR A 25 -8.83 7.57 -14.75
CA THR A 25 -9.88 7.81 -13.74
C THR A 25 -9.83 7.05 -12.41
N ASP A 26 -9.91 7.82 -11.31
CA ASP A 26 -10.42 7.39 -10.00
C ASP A 26 -11.41 6.24 -10.14
N GLY A 27 -10.99 5.06 -9.69
CA GLY A 27 -11.76 3.84 -9.89
C GLY A 27 -11.27 2.77 -8.94
N VAL A 28 -12.08 2.51 -7.92
CA VAL A 28 -12.04 1.32 -7.07
C VAL A 28 -11.58 0.11 -7.88
N SER A 29 -10.59 -0.65 -7.38
CA SER A 29 -10.12 -1.89 -8.02
C SER A 29 -11.19 -2.98 -7.87
N ALA A 30 -12.29 -2.83 -8.59
CA ALA A 30 -13.38 -3.78 -8.56
C ALA A 30 -13.06 -4.97 -9.46
N LEU A 31 -13.09 -6.17 -8.88
CA LEU A 31 -12.96 -7.42 -9.60
C LEU A 31 -14.32 -7.79 -10.18
N THR A 32 -14.52 -7.55 -11.48
CA THR A 32 -15.79 -7.80 -12.16
C THR A 32 -15.85 -9.23 -12.70
N TYR A 33 -16.80 -10.01 -12.20
CA TYR A 33 -17.15 -11.31 -12.78
C TYR A 33 -18.34 -11.10 -13.71
N GLY A 34 -18.16 -11.39 -15.00
CA GLY A 34 -19.02 -10.91 -16.09
C GLY A 34 -20.53 -11.08 -15.88
N ALA A 35 -21.22 -9.95 -16.04
CA ALA A 35 -22.38 -9.84 -16.91
C ALA A 35 -22.15 -8.58 -17.77
N THR A 36 -22.47 -8.62 -19.06
CA THR A 36 -22.52 -7.43 -19.93
C THR A 36 -23.58 -6.47 -19.39
N GLY A 37 -23.15 -5.61 -18.48
CA GLY A 37 -23.98 -4.63 -17.80
C GLY A 37 -23.12 -3.42 -17.48
N LYS A 38 -23.49 -2.30 -18.08
CA LYS A 38 -23.00 -0.94 -17.88
C LYS A 38 -22.38 -0.73 -16.48
N ALA A 39 -21.11 -0.31 -16.45
CA ALA A 39 -20.42 0.10 -15.23
C ALA A 39 -21.28 1.12 -14.47
N THR A 40 -21.93 0.65 -13.41
CA THR A 40 -22.53 1.51 -12.41
C THR A 40 -21.46 1.70 -11.37
N SER A 41 -20.89 2.90 -11.31
CA SER A 41 -20.12 3.34 -10.15
C SER A 41 -21.01 3.17 -8.93
N THR A 42 -20.78 2.11 -8.15
CA THR A 42 -21.41 1.95 -6.85
C THR A 42 -20.80 2.99 -5.93
N THR A 43 -21.47 4.14 -5.86
CA THR A 43 -21.34 5.10 -4.77
C THR A 43 -21.33 4.35 -3.44
N ALA A 44 -20.37 4.70 -2.59
CA ALA A 44 -20.17 4.16 -1.25
C ALA A 44 -21.49 3.83 -0.54
N ALA A 45 -21.57 2.62 0.03
CA ALA A 45 -22.76 2.17 0.74
C ALA A 45 -23.04 3.08 1.95
N THR A 46 -24.11 3.85 1.87
CA THR A 46 -24.65 4.66 2.97
C THR A 46 -25.24 3.74 4.03
N SER A 47 -24.66 3.72 5.23
CA SER A 47 -25.28 3.10 6.40
C SER A 47 -26.49 3.92 6.85
N SER A 48 -27.45 3.27 7.51
CA SER A 48 -28.80 3.75 7.90
C SER A 48 -28.86 5.05 8.71
N ASN A 49 -27.71 5.68 9.01
CA ASN A 49 -27.57 6.93 9.76
C ASN A 49 -26.71 8.00 9.03
N GLY A 50 -26.53 7.91 7.71
CA GLY A 50 -25.91 8.97 6.90
C GLY A 50 -24.38 9.09 7.05
N VAL A 51 -23.72 8.18 7.76
CA VAL A 51 -22.25 8.09 7.80
C VAL A 51 -21.80 7.21 6.64
N THR A 52 -21.15 7.81 5.65
CA THR A 52 -20.43 7.08 4.61
C THR A 52 -19.13 6.57 5.22
N ILE A 53 -19.01 5.26 5.43
CA ILE A 53 -17.74 4.64 5.82
C ILE A 53 -16.89 4.52 4.56
N SER A 54 -15.72 5.16 4.53
CA SER A 54 -14.81 5.08 3.39
C SER A 54 -14.27 3.66 3.20
N ALA A 55 -13.91 3.31 1.96
CA ALA A 55 -13.29 2.02 1.66
C ALA A 55 -12.02 1.79 2.51
N THR A 56 -11.22 2.84 2.70
CA THR A 56 -10.05 2.83 3.59
C THR A 56 -10.42 2.48 5.04
N ALA A 57 -11.50 3.05 5.57
CA ALA A 57 -11.94 2.74 6.94
C ALA A 57 -12.40 1.28 7.06
N LYS A 58 -13.07 0.73 6.04
CA LYS A 58 -13.43 -0.68 5.98
C LYS A 58 -12.20 -1.59 5.90
N ALA A 59 -11.24 -1.25 5.05
CA ALA A 59 -9.99 -1.99 4.94
C ALA A 59 -9.21 -2.01 6.26
N LYS A 60 -9.16 -0.89 6.99
CA LYS A 60 -8.52 -0.84 8.32
C LYS A 60 -9.27 -1.67 9.36
N ALA A 61 -10.60 -1.68 9.32
CA ALA A 61 -11.39 -2.58 10.18
C ALA A 61 -11.13 -4.06 9.84
N ALA A 62 -11.01 -4.38 8.55
CA ALA A 62 -10.65 -5.72 8.10
C ALA A 62 -9.22 -6.09 8.51
N ASP A 63 -8.25 -5.17 8.44
CA ASP A 63 -6.88 -5.39 8.93
C ASP A 63 -6.88 -5.79 10.41
N VAL A 64 -7.63 -5.09 11.26
CA VAL A 64 -7.74 -5.43 12.68
C VAL A 64 -8.32 -6.83 12.89
N ALA A 65 -9.37 -7.18 12.13
CA ALA A 65 -9.99 -8.50 12.24
C ALA A 65 -9.07 -9.63 11.75
N ASP A 66 -8.32 -9.39 10.68
CA ASP A 66 -7.48 -10.41 10.02
C ASP A 66 -6.11 -10.57 10.68
N ASN A 67 -5.62 -9.55 11.39
CA ASN A 67 -4.39 -9.64 12.19
C ASN A 67 -4.49 -10.63 13.34
N ALA A 68 -5.71 -10.92 13.83
CA ALA A 68 -5.93 -11.92 14.88
C ALA A 68 -5.97 -13.37 14.33
N LYS A 69 -5.98 -13.57 13.01
CA LYS A 69 -6.18 -14.87 12.36
C LYS A 69 -4.87 -15.42 11.82
N ASP A 70 -4.82 -16.74 11.57
CA ASP A 70 -3.73 -17.31 10.76
C ASP A 70 -3.90 -16.96 9.27
N PHE A 71 -2.79 -16.94 8.52
CA PHE A 71 -2.78 -16.51 7.12
C PHE A 71 -3.61 -17.43 6.20
N ALA A 72 -3.63 -18.74 6.49
CA ALA A 72 -4.40 -19.72 5.73
C ALA A 72 -5.92 -19.51 5.88
N THR A 73 -6.37 -19.13 7.08
CA THR A 73 -7.76 -18.78 7.39
C THR A 73 -8.16 -17.52 6.66
N VAL A 74 -7.32 -16.48 6.67
CA VAL A 74 -7.56 -15.26 5.89
C VAL A 74 -7.70 -15.59 4.39
N GLY A 75 -6.84 -16.45 3.84
CA GLY A 75 -6.95 -16.88 2.45
C GLY A 75 -8.27 -17.59 2.14
N LYS A 76 -8.71 -18.52 2.99
CA LYS A 76 -9.99 -19.24 2.84
C LYS A 76 -11.20 -18.32 2.91
N GLU A 77 -11.22 -17.40 3.87
CA GLU A 77 -12.30 -16.42 4.02
C GLU A 77 -12.36 -15.46 2.83
N THR A 78 -11.19 -15.04 2.32
CA THR A 78 -11.09 -14.21 1.12
C THR A 78 -11.64 -14.93 -0.10
N ARG A 79 -11.25 -16.19 -0.34
CA ARG A 79 -11.80 -17.02 -1.43
C ARG A 79 -13.31 -17.17 -1.32
N ALA A 80 -13.83 -17.48 -0.12
CA ALA A 80 -15.26 -17.60 0.12
C ALA A 80 -16.03 -16.30 -0.18
N THR A 81 -15.44 -15.15 0.16
CA THR A 81 -16.00 -13.83 -0.15
C THR A 81 -16.08 -13.60 -1.66
N LEU A 82 -15.02 -13.92 -2.39
CA LEU A 82 -14.99 -13.81 -3.84
C LEU A 82 -15.98 -14.75 -4.52
N ASP A 83 -16.11 -15.99 -4.04
CA ASP A 83 -17.04 -16.97 -4.59
C ASP A 83 -18.49 -16.59 -4.33
N ALA A 84 -18.80 -16.05 -3.15
CA ALA A 84 -20.13 -15.53 -2.84
C ALA A 84 -20.51 -14.38 -3.80
N ALA A 85 -19.58 -13.46 -4.05
CA ALA A 85 -19.80 -12.37 -5.00
C ALA A 85 -19.96 -12.88 -6.44
N LYS A 86 -19.10 -13.81 -6.87
CA LYS A 86 -19.17 -14.45 -8.18
C LYS A 86 -20.51 -15.16 -8.40
N LYS A 87 -20.98 -15.93 -7.40
CA LYS A 87 -22.28 -16.62 -7.45
C LYS A 87 -23.45 -15.64 -7.49
N ALA A 88 -23.31 -14.49 -6.84
CA ALA A 88 -24.30 -13.42 -6.88
C ALA A 88 -24.21 -12.56 -8.15
N GLY A 89 -23.26 -12.80 -9.06
CA GLY A 89 -23.03 -11.97 -10.23
C GLY A 89 -22.58 -10.55 -9.89
N LYS A 90 -21.95 -10.36 -8.72
CA LYS A 90 -21.49 -9.06 -8.21
C LYS A 90 -19.99 -8.91 -8.38
N SER A 91 -19.55 -7.67 -8.58
CA SER A 91 -18.15 -7.31 -8.45
C SER A 91 -17.72 -7.25 -6.99
N VAL A 92 -16.46 -7.59 -6.71
CA VAL A 92 -15.84 -7.41 -5.39
C VAL A 92 -14.99 -6.15 -5.43
N ASP A 93 -15.20 -5.22 -4.51
CA ASP A 93 -14.31 -4.09 -4.34
C ASP A 93 -13.09 -4.52 -3.51
N LEU A 94 -11.92 -4.63 -4.15
CA LEU A 94 -10.69 -5.02 -3.48
C LEU A 94 -10.18 -3.91 -2.53
N SER A 95 -10.65 -2.66 -2.68
CA SER A 95 -10.28 -1.55 -1.81
C SER A 95 -10.86 -1.65 -0.40
N GLU A 96 -11.83 -2.54 -0.18
CA GLU A 96 -12.39 -2.82 1.15
C GLU A 96 -11.71 -3.99 1.86
N LEU A 97 -10.88 -4.77 1.15
CA LEU A 97 -10.15 -5.91 1.73
C LEU A 97 -8.99 -5.45 2.62
N SER A 98 -8.61 -6.28 3.59
CA SER A 98 -7.41 -6.07 4.39
C SER A 98 -6.14 -6.23 3.54
N GLY A 99 -5.04 -5.61 3.97
CA GLY A 99 -3.71 -5.85 3.39
C GLY A 99 -3.31 -7.32 3.47
N ARG A 100 -3.78 -8.03 4.50
CA ARG A 100 -3.54 -9.45 4.72
C ARG A 100 -4.32 -10.33 3.75
N ALA A 101 -5.57 -10.00 3.48
CA ALA A 101 -6.40 -10.65 2.46
C ALA A 101 -5.82 -10.45 1.06
N LEU A 102 -5.41 -9.23 0.72
CA LEU A 102 -4.73 -8.94 -0.56
C LEU A 102 -3.43 -9.74 -0.68
N SER A 103 -2.66 -9.86 0.41
CA SER A 103 -1.42 -10.64 0.42
C SER A 103 -1.69 -12.15 0.27
N ALA A 104 -2.76 -12.67 0.88
CA ALA A 104 -3.20 -14.05 0.68
C ALA A 104 -3.60 -14.33 -0.76
N MET A 105 -4.24 -13.37 -1.43
CA MET A 105 -4.51 -13.45 -2.87
C MET A 105 -3.23 -13.44 -3.70
N ILE A 106 -2.27 -12.56 -3.40
CA ILE A 106 -1.03 -12.40 -4.18
C ILE A 106 -0.10 -13.60 -4.06
N LEU A 107 0.09 -14.12 -2.84
CA LEU A 107 0.99 -15.25 -2.60
C LEU A 107 0.36 -16.59 -2.98
N ASP A 108 -0.97 -16.67 -2.95
CA ASP A 108 -1.77 -17.84 -3.31
C ASP A 108 -1.16 -19.18 -2.86
N LYS A 109 -0.78 -19.28 -1.58
CA LYS A 109 -0.13 -20.49 -1.02
C LYS A 109 -1.00 -21.77 -1.09
N SER A 110 -2.22 -21.67 -1.61
CA SER A 110 -3.20 -22.77 -1.69
C SER A 110 -3.76 -22.98 -3.11
N ASP A 111 -3.21 -22.30 -4.12
CA ASP A 111 -3.63 -22.36 -5.53
C ASP A 111 -5.15 -22.15 -5.73
N GLN A 112 -5.73 -21.20 -4.98
CA GLN A 112 -7.17 -20.89 -4.96
C GLN A 112 -7.50 -19.60 -5.73
N PHE A 113 -6.51 -18.83 -6.17
CA PHE A 113 -6.70 -17.55 -6.84
C PHE A 113 -6.18 -17.61 -8.28
N SER A 114 -7.05 -17.26 -9.22
CA SER A 114 -6.68 -17.11 -10.63
C SER A 114 -5.64 -16.00 -10.82
N ALA A 115 -4.83 -16.10 -11.87
CA ALA A 115 -3.82 -15.07 -12.19
C ALA A 115 -4.42 -13.65 -12.30
N GLY A 116 -5.68 -13.53 -12.76
CA GLY A 116 -6.39 -12.24 -12.81
C GLY A 116 -6.71 -11.68 -11.42
N GLU A 117 -7.12 -12.53 -10.47
CA GLU A 117 -7.34 -12.16 -9.07
C GLU A 117 -6.03 -11.73 -8.40
N GLN A 118 -4.95 -12.48 -8.61
CA GLN A 118 -3.62 -12.15 -8.07
C GLN A 118 -3.12 -10.79 -8.60
N ALA A 119 -3.25 -10.56 -9.91
CA ALA A 119 -2.84 -9.31 -10.55
C ALA A 119 -3.67 -8.11 -10.05
N ALA A 120 -4.99 -8.28 -9.87
CA ALA A 120 -5.86 -7.25 -9.35
C ALA A 120 -5.55 -6.92 -7.89
N ALA A 121 -5.29 -7.94 -7.05
CA ALA A 121 -4.88 -7.74 -5.66
C ALA A 121 -3.54 -7.00 -5.57
N LYS A 122 -2.56 -7.37 -6.41
CA LYS A 122 -1.27 -6.67 -6.49
C LYS A 122 -1.42 -5.22 -6.95
N LYS A 123 -2.28 -4.96 -7.94
CA LYS A 123 -2.58 -3.61 -8.40
C LYS A 123 -3.17 -2.76 -7.27
N GLU A 124 -4.14 -3.30 -6.54
CA GLU A 124 -4.77 -2.62 -5.41
C GLU A 124 -3.76 -2.33 -4.29
N LEU A 125 -2.94 -3.32 -3.92
CA LEU A 125 -1.91 -3.14 -2.89
C LEU A 125 -0.90 -2.05 -3.27
N ASN A 126 -0.47 -2.02 -4.54
CA ASN A 126 0.42 -0.97 -5.05
C ASN A 126 -0.27 0.40 -5.10
N GLN A 127 -1.56 0.45 -5.44
CA GLN A 127 -2.33 1.69 -5.43
C GLN A 127 -2.37 2.28 -4.03
N ARG A 128 -2.69 1.48 -3.01
CA ARG A 128 -2.68 1.90 -1.60
C ARG A 128 -1.33 2.43 -1.17
N MET A 129 -0.25 1.73 -1.53
CA MET A 129 1.10 2.19 -1.22
C MET A 129 1.39 3.57 -1.85
N ARG A 130 0.95 3.81 -3.10
CA ARG A 130 1.11 5.13 -3.74
C ARG A 130 0.27 6.21 -3.06
N ASP A 131 -0.95 5.89 -2.65
CA ASP A 131 -1.83 6.83 -1.97
C ASP A 131 -1.27 7.20 -0.58
N ASP A 132 -0.73 6.23 0.15
CA ASP A 132 -0.05 6.44 1.44
C ASP A 132 1.19 7.34 1.26
N VAL A 133 2.01 7.09 0.24
CA VAL A 133 3.17 7.93 -0.12
C VAL A 133 2.72 9.35 -0.44
N MET A 134 1.70 9.52 -1.29
CA MET A 134 1.20 10.82 -1.71
C MET A 134 0.59 11.60 -0.53
N SER A 135 -0.08 10.92 0.39
CA SER A 135 -0.63 11.54 1.59
C SER A 135 0.45 12.04 2.56
N THR A 136 1.60 11.35 2.59
CA THR A 136 2.72 11.67 3.50
C THR A 136 3.66 12.72 2.93
N ILE A 137 3.98 12.61 1.65
CA ILE A 137 4.95 13.50 0.97
C ILE A 137 4.24 14.73 0.39
N GLY A 138 2.97 14.62 0.03
CA GLY A 138 2.21 15.69 -0.62
C GLY A 138 2.79 16.06 -1.99
N GLY A 139 2.50 17.30 -2.44
CA GLY A 139 2.98 17.82 -3.72
C GLY A 139 4.43 18.31 -3.74
N SER A 140 5.13 18.32 -2.60
CA SER A 140 6.53 18.78 -2.50
C SER A 140 7.34 17.89 -1.56
N ALA A 141 8.32 17.17 -2.11
CA ALA A 141 9.23 16.34 -1.33
C ALA A 141 10.30 17.22 -0.67
N SER A 142 10.25 17.29 0.66
CA SER A 142 11.30 17.88 1.49
C SER A 142 12.09 16.77 2.18
N LEU A 143 13.31 17.07 2.63
CA LEU A 143 14.10 16.10 3.41
C LEU A 143 13.33 15.60 4.65
N THR A 144 12.57 16.49 5.30
CA THR A 144 11.73 16.17 6.46
C THR A 144 10.55 15.27 6.08
N SER A 145 9.82 15.56 5.00
CA SER A 145 8.67 14.72 4.59
C SER A 145 9.12 13.34 4.12
N LEU A 146 10.28 13.25 3.47
CA LEU A 146 10.91 11.98 3.13
C LEU A 146 11.38 11.21 4.38
N ALA A 147 11.94 11.89 5.37
CA ALA A 147 12.35 11.24 6.62
C ALA A 147 11.13 10.68 7.38
N ASN A 148 10.05 11.44 7.46
CA ASN A 148 8.79 11.01 8.08
C ASN A 148 8.19 9.80 7.33
N TYR A 149 8.19 9.83 5.99
CA TYR A 149 7.76 8.68 5.19
C TYR A 149 8.60 7.42 5.49
N ASN A 150 9.92 7.54 5.58
CA ASN A 150 10.78 6.40 5.89
C ASN A 150 10.58 5.89 7.34
N GLN A 151 10.25 6.76 8.30
CA GLN A 151 9.86 6.33 9.64
C GLN A 151 8.55 5.55 9.64
N LEU A 152 7.54 6.01 8.90
CA LEU A 152 6.29 5.27 8.72
C LEU A 152 6.53 3.92 8.05
N LEU A 153 7.37 3.87 7.01
CA LEU A 153 7.74 2.61 6.33
C LEU A 153 8.37 1.60 7.29
N ILE A 154 9.25 2.04 8.21
CA ILE A 154 9.83 1.16 9.24
C ILE A 154 8.74 0.63 10.18
N SER A 155 7.85 1.50 10.65
CA SER A 155 6.73 1.13 11.52
C SER A 155 5.78 0.13 10.84
N ASP A 156 5.43 0.38 9.57
CA ASP A 156 4.59 -0.49 8.77
C ASP A 156 5.27 -1.83 8.53
N TYR A 157 6.57 -1.82 8.20
CA TYR A 157 7.35 -3.05 8.07
C TYR A 157 7.26 -3.85 9.37
N ASP A 158 7.56 -3.25 10.51
CA ASP A 158 7.63 -3.94 11.80
C ASP A 158 6.26 -4.48 12.27
N SER A 159 5.16 -3.83 11.88
CA SER A 159 3.79 -4.28 12.21
C SER A 159 3.22 -5.34 11.28
N MET A 160 3.76 -5.50 10.06
CA MET A 160 3.29 -6.48 9.08
C MET A 160 3.80 -7.90 9.34
N SER A 161 2.99 -8.88 8.94
CA SER A 161 3.40 -10.29 8.88
C SER A 161 4.43 -10.55 7.77
N VAL A 162 5.11 -11.70 7.85
CA VAL A 162 6.14 -12.08 6.86
C VAL A 162 5.52 -12.22 5.46
N GLU A 163 4.32 -12.77 5.38
CA GLU A 163 3.57 -12.92 4.14
C GLU A 163 3.18 -11.59 3.51
N GLU A 164 2.75 -10.62 4.31
CA GLU A 164 2.40 -9.29 3.78
C GLU A 164 3.64 -8.55 3.26
N ARG A 165 4.77 -8.70 3.95
CA ARG A 165 6.05 -8.18 3.47
C ARG A 165 6.45 -8.85 2.15
N GLU A 166 6.31 -10.16 2.05
CA GLU A 166 6.61 -10.93 0.83
C GLU A 166 5.73 -10.49 -0.35
N ALA A 167 4.41 -10.33 -0.13
CA ALA A 167 3.48 -9.87 -1.15
C ALA A 167 3.82 -8.46 -1.68
N ARG A 168 4.37 -7.59 -0.81
CA ARG A 168 4.87 -6.26 -1.16
C ARG A 168 6.30 -6.27 -1.73
N GLY A 169 6.99 -7.41 -1.73
CA GLY A 169 8.41 -7.50 -2.07
C GLY A 169 9.34 -6.81 -1.06
N TRP A 170 8.86 -6.57 0.16
CA TRP A 170 9.64 -5.96 1.24
C TRP A 170 10.49 -7.00 1.95
N ASN A 171 11.74 -6.66 2.21
CA ASN A 171 12.67 -7.52 2.94
C ASN A 171 13.46 -6.67 3.95
N ALA A 172 14.38 -7.33 4.68
CA ALA A 172 15.21 -6.65 5.68
C ALA A 172 16.05 -5.49 5.09
N GLN A 173 16.44 -5.58 3.80
CA GLN A 173 17.13 -4.50 3.09
C GLN A 173 16.20 -3.28 2.93
N THR A 174 14.92 -3.48 2.62
CA THR A 174 13.94 -2.38 2.52
C THR A 174 13.88 -1.60 3.83
N ARG A 175 13.72 -2.29 4.97
CA ARG A 175 13.71 -1.68 6.30
C ARG A 175 15.04 -0.99 6.63
N SER A 176 16.17 -1.66 6.37
CA SER A 176 17.50 -1.12 6.66
C SER A 176 17.81 0.15 5.86
N GLN A 177 17.40 0.20 4.60
CA GLN A 177 17.58 1.38 3.75
C GLN A 177 16.75 2.57 4.25
N ALA A 178 15.50 2.32 4.67
CA ALA A 178 14.68 3.34 5.29
C ALA A 178 15.30 3.88 6.58
N ALA A 179 15.83 3.00 7.44
CA ALA A 179 16.52 3.40 8.67
C ALA A 179 17.79 4.22 8.39
N ALA A 180 18.60 3.81 7.41
CA ALA A 180 19.79 4.54 6.99
C ALA A 180 19.45 5.93 6.43
N PHE A 181 18.35 6.04 5.67
CA PHE A 181 17.86 7.33 5.18
C PHE A 181 17.49 8.26 6.34
N VAL A 182 16.70 7.79 7.30
CA VAL A 182 16.29 8.59 8.47
C VAL A 182 17.51 9.09 9.24
N ALA A 183 18.49 8.21 9.51
CA ALA A 183 19.72 8.60 10.20
C ALA A 183 20.51 9.66 9.41
N THR A 184 20.61 9.53 8.09
CA THR A 184 21.31 10.48 7.22
C THR A 184 20.60 11.84 7.18
N ALA A 185 19.27 11.83 7.08
CA ALA A 185 18.46 13.04 7.08
C ALA A 185 18.60 13.81 8.40
N THR A 186 18.57 13.10 9.55
CA THR A 186 18.78 13.72 10.87
C THR A 186 20.18 14.34 11.00
N ASN A 187 21.23 13.64 10.56
CA ASN A 187 22.60 14.16 10.61
C ASN A 187 22.81 15.38 9.70
N THR A 188 22.15 15.41 8.53
CA THR A 188 22.26 16.56 7.62
C THR A 188 21.64 17.81 8.23
N SER A 189 20.47 17.68 8.87
CA SER A 189 19.79 18.78 9.55
C SER A 189 20.61 19.34 10.72
N THR A 190 21.28 18.50 11.50
CA THR A 190 22.13 18.98 12.61
C THR A 190 23.37 19.68 12.10
N SER A 191 24.06 19.14 11.08
CA SER A 191 25.23 19.80 10.48
C SER A 191 24.90 21.18 9.90
N SER A 192 23.76 21.35 9.22
CA SER A 192 23.35 22.66 8.70
C SER A 192 23.07 23.72 9.78
N LEU A 193 22.66 23.31 10.97
CA LEU A 193 22.43 24.23 12.09
C LEU A 193 23.76 24.69 12.73
N PHE A 194 24.71 23.76 12.87
CA PHE A 194 26.03 24.10 13.40
C PHE A 194 26.81 25.01 12.47
N ASP A 195 26.70 24.83 11.15
CA ASP A 195 27.36 25.68 10.16
C ASP A 195 26.83 27.13 10.22
N LEU A 196 25.51 27.30 10.34
CA LEU A 196 24.88 28.62 10.47
C LEU A 196 25.26 29.33 11.78
N LEU A 197 25.42 28.60 12.89
CA LEU A 197 25.84 29.16 14.18
C LEU A 197 27.33 29.57 14.19
N ASN A 198 28.13 29.05 13.27
CA ASN A 198 29.57 29.24 13.25
C ASN A 198 30.03 30.26 12.18
N ASP A 199 29.11 30.78 11.36
CA ASP A 199 29.35 31.81 10.34
C ASP A 199 29.02 33.25 10.83
N ASP A 200 28.38 33.38 12.01
CA ASP A 200 28.02 34.66 12.67
C ASP A 200 29.02 35.11 13.77
N ALA A 201 30.24 34.55 13.79
CA ALA A 201 31.31 34.88 14.76
C ALA A 201 32.61 35.32 14.05
#